data_AF-A0A3M0WVT0-F1
#
_entry.id   AF-A0A3M0WVT0-F1
#
_cell.length_a   1.000
_cell.length_b   1.000
_cell.length_c   1.000
_cell.angle_alpha   90.00
_cell.angle_beta   90.00
_cell.angle_gamma   90.00
#
_symmetry.space_group_name_H-M   'P 1'
#
loop_
_entity.id
_entity.type
_entity.pdbx_description
1 polymer ?
#
loop_
_entity_poly.entity_id
_entity_poly.type
_entity_poly.pdbx_seq_one_letter_code
_entity_poly.pdbx_strand_id
1 'polypeptide(L)' 'MNKILLQVGLLFFFLSLIFFSQLGLPIIDVVVRSFIVFIALMVMLSVFTIIFIRSINKSISDKSSLENNLSGKSS' A
#
# COMPACT_ATOMS: atom_id res chain seq x y z
N MET A 1 -1.83 14.96 4.78
CA MET A 1 -0.64 14.09 4.63
C MET A 1 -1.03 12.68 5.03
N ASN A 2 -0.68 11.66 4.25
CA ASN A 2 -1.32 10.33 4.27
C ASN A 2 -1.01 9.52 5.56
N LYS A 3 -1.61 9.90 6.70
CA LYS A 3 -1.39 9.30 8.03
C LYS A 3 -1.78 7.82 8.08
N ILE A 4 -2.73 7.42 7.24
CA ILE A 4 -3.26 6.06 7.19
C ILE A 4 -2.17 5.04 6.84
N LEU A 5 -1.25 5.39 5.94
CA LEU A 5 -0.19 4.48 5.51
C LEU A 5 0.77 4.15 6.66
N LEU A 6 1.13 5.17 7.45
CA LEU A 6 2.01 5.02 8.61
C LEU A 6 1.31 4.26 9.74
N GLN A 7 0.03 4.52 9.99
CA GLN A 7 -0.75 3.79 11.00
C GLN A 7 -0.90 2.30 10.66
N VAL A 8 -1.21 1.99 9.39
CA VAL A 8 -1.29 0.61 8.90
C VAL A 8 0.09 -0.07 9.00
N GLY A 9 1.16 0.62 8.59
CA GLY A 9 2.52 0.09 8.75
C GLY A 9 2.88 -0.21 10.20
N LEU A 10 2.58 0.70 11.13
CA LEU A 10 2.85 0.51 12.56
C LEU A 10 2.07 -0.68 13.14
N LEU A 11 0.82 -0.88 12.70
CA LEU A 11 0.02 -2.02 13.10
C LEU A 11 0.71 -3.34 12.73
N PHE A 12 1.16 -3.47 11.48
CA PHE A 12 1.89 -4.66 11.04
C PHE A 12 3.25 -4.83 11.74
N PHE A 13 3.93 -3.74 12.07
CA PHE A 13 5.16 -3.78 12.84
C PHE A 13 4.95 -4.36 14.24
N PHE A 14 3.92 -3.89 14.96
CA PHE A 14 3.58 -4.43 16.28
C PHE A 14 3.10 -5.88 16.20
N LEU A 15 2.34 -6.23 15.16
CA LEU A 15 1.91 -7.61 14.94
C LEU A 15 3.10 -8.55 14.69
N SER A 16 4.09 -8.08 13.92
CA SER A 16 5.35 -8.78 13.70
C SER A 16 6.15 -8.95 15.00
N LEU A 17 6.22 -7.90 15.83
CA LEU A 17 6.87 -7.96 17.15
C LEU A 17 6.26 -9.05 18.02
N ILE A 18 4.92 -9.10 18.11
CA ILE A 18 4.20 -10.12 18.89
C ILE A 18 4.50 -11.51 18.33
N PHE A 19 4.48 -11.67 17.00
CA PHE A 19 4.74 -12.95 16.35
C PHE A 19 6.18 -13.46 16.61
N PHE A 20 7.19 -12.64 16.39
CA PHE A 20 8.59 -13.04 16.61
C PHE A 20 8.93 -13.17 18.09
N SER A 21 8.28 -12.41 18.98
CA SER A 21 8.44 -12.54 20.42
C SER A 21 7.96 -13.89 20.95
N GLN A 22 6.97 -14.53 20.31
CA GLN A 22 6.47 -15.85 20.71
C GLN A 22 7.42 -16.99 20.33
N LEU A 23 8.43 -16.75 19.50
CA LEU A 23 9.38 -17.77 19.04
C LEU A 23 10.53 -18.02 20.01
N GLY A 24 10.55 -17.36 21.18
CA GLY A 24 11.61 -17.50 22.18
C GLY A 24 12.97 -16.96 21.72
N LEU A 25 12.98 -16.10 20.69
CA LEU A 25 14.18 -15.48 20.15
C LEU A 25 14.71 -14.38 21.09
N PRO A 26 16.02 -14.06 21.03
CA PRO A 26 16.58 -12.90 21.71
C PRO A 26 15.85 -11.62 21.30
N ILE A 27 15.68 -10.68 22.24
CA ILE A 27 14.95 -9.43 21.99
C ILE A 27 15.54 -8.61 20.82
N ILE A 28 16.89 -8.61 20.67
CA ILE A 28 17.57 -7.99 19.53
C ILE A 28 17.11 -8.60 18.21
N ASP A 29 17.07 -9.93 18.12
CA ASP A 29 16.67 -10.64 16.90
C ASP A 29 15.21 -10.40 16.55
N VAL A 30 14.34 -10.36 17.56
CA VAL A 30 12.90 -10.05 17.40
C VAL A 30 12.72 -8.67 16.78
N VAL A 31 13.42 -7.66 17.31
CA VAL A 31 13.34 -6.28 16.82
C VAL A 31 13.88 -6.16 15.40
N VAL A 32 15.05 -6.73 15.12
CA VAL A 32 15.68 -6.68 13.79
C VAL A 32 14.79 -7.35 12.74
N ARG A 33 14.30 -8.57 13.00
CA ARG A 33 13.43 -9.29 12.08
C ARG A 33 12.12 -8.54 11.84
N SER A 34 11.51 -8.02 12.90
CA SER A 34 10.26 -7.24 12.78
C SER A 34 10.47 -5.94 11.99
N PHE A 35 11.61 -5.28 12.16
CA PHE A 35 11.96 -4.09 11.42
C PHE A 35 12.14 -4.38 9.92
N ILE A 36 12.81 -5.48 9.56
CA ILE A 36 12.95 -5.92 8.17
C ILE A 36 11.58 -6.18 7.53
N VAL A 37 10.70 -6.91 8.23
CA VAL A 37 9.34 -7.19 7.75
C VAL A 37 8.56 -5.90 7.55
N PHE A 38 8.65 -4.95 8.48
CA PHE A 38 8.00 -3.63 8.36
C PHE A 38 8.48 -2.83 7.15
N ILE A 39 9.79 -2.76 6.91
CA ILE A 39 10.36 -2.07 5.74
C ILE A 39 9.86 -2.73 4.45
N ALA A 40 9.90 -4.07 4.37
CA ALA A 40 9.46 -4.80 3.19
C ALA A 40 7.96 -4.56 2.89
N LEU A 41 7.11 -4.57 3.93
CA LEU A 41 5.69 -4.26 3.83
C LEU A 41 5.44 -2.83 3.37
N MET A 42 6.16 -1.85 3.93
CA MET A 42 6.03 -0.44 3.54
C MET A 42 6.40 -0.22 2.07
N VAL A 43 7.48 -0.85 1.59
CA VAL A 43 7.88 -0.78 0.18
C VAL A 43 6.80 -1.39 -0.71
N MET A 44 6.31 -2.60 -0.39
CA MET A 44 5.23 -3.25 -1.13
C MET A 44 3.95 -2.40 -1.16
N LEU A 45 3.56 -1.83 -0.03
CA LEU A 45 2.36 -1.02 0.09
C LEU A 45 2.47 0.29 -0.70
N SER A 46 3.67 0.87 -0.75
CA SER A 46 3.96 2.05 -1.58
C SER A 46 3.81 1.74 -3.07
N VAL A 47 4.42 0.65 -3.55
CA VAL A 47 4.29 0.21 -4.95
C VAL A 47 2.83 -0.09 -5.28
N PHE A 48 2.14 -0.82 -4.39
CA PHE A 48 0.73 -1.14 -4.56
C PHE A 48 -0.14 0.13 -4.67
N THR A 49 0.10 1.12 -3.80
CA THR A 49 -0.62 2.39 -3.81
C THR A 49 -0.43 3.14 -5.14
N ILE A 50 0.79 3.18 -5.69
CA ILE A 50 1.07 3.83 -6.97
C ILE A 50 0.35 3.12 -8.12
N ILE A 51 0.39 1.78 -8.15
CA ILE A 51 -0.30 0.98 -9.16
C ILE A 51 -1.81 1.21 -9.07
N PHE A 52 -2.36 1.21 -7.86
CA PHE A 52 -3.78 1.43 -7.60
C PHE A 52 -4.24 2.80 -8.07
N ILE A 53 -3.49 3.87 -7.74
CA ILE A 53 -3.77 5.24 -8.19
C ILE A 53 -3.75 5.31 -9.73
N ARG A 54 -2.77 4.67 -10.36
CA ARG A 54 -2.62 4.65 -11.82
C ARG A 54 -3.77 3.90 -12.49
N SER A 55 -4.21 2.79 -11.90
CA SER A 55 -5.35 2.00 -12.39
C SER A 55 -6.66 2.78 -12.33
N ILE A 56 -6.89 3.50 -11.23
CA ILE A 56 -8.06 4.38 -11.09
C ILE A 56 -8.01 5.49 -12.15
N ASN A 57 -6.87 6.18 -12.28
CA ASN A 57 -6.75 7.29 -13.21
C ASN A 57 -6.95 6.84 -14.67
N LYS A 58 -6.45 5.65 -15.02
CA LYS A 58 -6.69 5.04 -16.34
C LYS A 58 -8.18 4.75 -16.55
N SER A 59 -8.86 4.14 -15.57
CA SER A 59 -10.30 3.85 -15.66
C SER A 59 -11.15 5.11 -15.85
N ILE A 60 -10.78 6.23 -15.24
CA ILE A 60 -11.49 7.51 -15.38
C ILE A 60 -11.23 8.13 -16.76
N SER A 61 -9.97 8.10 -17.22
CA SER A 61 -9.59 8.58 -18.56
C SER A 61 -10.30 7.82 -19.68
N ASP A 62 -10.40 6.49 -19.57
CA ASP A 62 -11.07 5.66 -20.57
C ASP A 62 -12.59 5.94 -20.61
N LYS A 63 -13.21 6.22 -19.44
CA LYS A 63 -14.63 6.59 -19.35
C LYS A 63 -14.92 7.98 -19.96
N SER A 64 -14.05 8.96 -19.71
CA SER A 64 -14.14 10.30 -20.29
C SER A 64 -14.00 10.30 -21.83
N SER A 65 -13.10 9.49 -22.37
CA SER A 65 -12.97 9.34 -23.82
C SER A 65 -14.22 8.72 -24.46
N LEU A 66 -14.84 7.74 -23.82
CA LEU A 66 -16.08 7.14 -24.33
C LEU A 66 -17.25 8.12 -24.34
N GLU A 67 -17.46 8.92 -23.29
CA GLU A 67 -18.50 9.96 -23.26
C GLU A 67 -18.30 11.02 -24.35
N ASN A 68 -17.07 11.46 -24.58
CA ASN A 68 -16.77 12.45 -25.64
C ASN A 68 -16.96 11.91 -27.06
N ASN A 69 -16.79 10.60 -27.28
CA ASN A 69 -17.02 9.96 -28.57
C ASN A 69 -18.50 9.56 -28.78
N LEU A 70 -19.28 9.39 -27.71
CA LEU A 70 -20.72 9.09 -27.76
C LEU A 70 -21.60 10.34 -27.79
N SER A 71 -21.14 11.47 -27.23
CA SER A 71 -21.84 12.78 -27.26
C SER A 71 -21.68 13.48 -28.62
N GLY A 72 -21.85 12.73 -29.70
CA GLY A 72 -21.58 13.11 -31.09
C GLY A 72 -21.70 14.60 -31.38
N LYS A 73 -20.61 15.15 -31.92
CA LYS A 73 -20.58 16.40 -32.67
C LYS A 73 -21.62 16.32 -33.77
N SER A 74 -22.84 16.76 -33.47
CA SER A 74 -23.86 17.15 -34.44
C SER A 74 -23.53 18.59 -34.83
N SER A 75 -22.67 18.73 -35.84
CA SER A 75 -22.54 19.95 -36.64
C SER A 75 -23.02 19.64 -38.04
#